data_AF-A0A372YVF8-F1
#
_entry.id   AF-A0A372YVF8-F1
#
_cell.length_a   1.000
_cell.length_b   1.000
_cell.length_c   1.000
_cell.angle_alpha   90.00
_cell.angle_beta   90.00
_cell.angle_gamma   90.00
#
_symmetry.space_group_name_H-M   'P 1'
#
loop_
_entity.id
_entity.type
_entity.pdbx_description
1 polymer ?
#
loop_
_entity_poly.entity_id
_entity_poly.type
_entity_poly.pdbx_seq_one_letter_code
_entity_poly.pdbx_strand_id
1 'polypeptide(L)'
;MYKLMKRIYLLLSLLLCSLLCMSQVSTSQNYISTRTYISPDHSGCREQVVYFDGLGRPSQTVDCGITPDRKDLVSLQEYDDQGRKLRTWLPAKSAGNGNYMTLCSLQNGASSLAGGDARPYLQTTYEASPLNRPVAQHGA
;
A
#
# COMPACT_ATOMS: atom_id res chain seq x y z
N MET A 1 -9.16 17.71 -46.53
CA MET A 1 -9.54 16.46 -45.84
C MET A 1 -8.37 15.80 -45.09
N TYR A 2 -7.18 15.63 -45.69
CA TYR A 2 -6.00 15.03 -45.02
C TYR A 2 -5.58 15.68 -43.69
N LYS A 3 -5.56 17.03 -43.61
CA LYS A 3 -5.23 17.77 -42.37
C LYS A 3 -6.23 17.51 -41.22
N LEU A 4 -7.51 17.23 -41.54
CA LEU A 4 -8.54 16.95 -40.54
C LEU A 4 -8.39 15.52 -40.00
N MET A 5 -8.15 14.54 -40.89
CA MET A 5 -7.92 13.15 -40.51
C MET A 5 -6.65 12.98 -39.65
N LYS A 6 -5.56 13.69 -39.96
CA LYS A 6 -4.33 13.66 -39.13
C LYS A 6 -4.56 14.16 -37.69
N ARG A 7 -5.43 15.17 -37.51
CA ARG A 7 -5.79 15.69 -36.17
C ARG A 7 -6.65 14.69 -35.40
N ILE A 8 -7.57 14.01 -36.07
CA ILE A 8 -8.42 12.98 -35.45
C ILE A 8 -7.56 11.81 -34.95
N TYR A 9 -6.62 11.31 -35.76
CA TYR A 9 -5.71 10.24 -35.31
C TYR A 9 -4.82 10.67 -34.14
N LEU A 10 -4.38 11.94 -34.11
CA LEU A 10 -3.61 12.47 -32.99
C LEU A 10 -4.44 12.56 -31.70
N LEU A 11 -5.70 12.99 -31.79
CA LEU A 11 -6.63 13.03 -30.66
C LEU A 11 -6.98 11.61 -30.16
N LEU A 12 -7.19 10.67 -31.07
CA LEU A 12 -7.48 9.27 -30.72
C LEU A 12 -6.29 8.60 -30.04
N SER A 13 -5.07 8.91 -30.50
CA SER A 13 -3.82 8.45 -29.88
C SER A 13 -3.64 9.03 -28.47
N LEU A 14 -3.89 10.33 -28.27
CA LEU A 14 -3.85 10.94 -26.94
C LEU A 14 -4.91 10.34 -26.01
N LEU A 15 -6.12 10.10 -26.50
CA LEU A 15 -7.19 9.47 -25.72
C LEU A 15 -6.80 8.05 -25.29
N LEU A 16 -6.26 7.24 -26.21
CA LEU A 16 -5.79 5.89 -25.90
C LEU A 16 -4.66 5.90 -24.88
N CYS A 17 -3.70 6.82 -25.00
CA CYS A 17 -2.62 6.99 -24.03
C CYS A 17 -3.16 7.37 -22.63
N SER A 18 -4.15 8.26 -22.56
CA SER A 18 -4.78 8.65 -21.30
C SER A 18 -5.51 7.50 -20.60
N LEU A 19 -6.16 6.61 -21.37
CA LEU A 19 -6.86 5.44 -20.85
C LEU A 19 -5.91 4.38 -20.28
N LEU A 20 -4.76 4.16 -20.93
CA LEU A 20 -3.74 3.22 -20.45
C LEU A 20 -3.10 3.67 -19.13
N CYS A 21 -2.95 4.98 -18.93
CA CYS A 21 -2.44 5.56 -17.67
C CYS A 21 -3.37 5.35 -16.45
N MET A 22 -4.65 5.02 -16.66
CA MET A 22 -5.64 4.82 -15.59
C MET A 22 -5.69 3.39 -15.05
N SER A 23 -4.92 2.45 -15.62
CA SER A 23 -4.91 1.04 -15.21
C SER A 23 -3.89 0.69 -14.12
N GLN A 24 -3.18 1.69 -13.56
CA GLN A 24 -2.18 1.50 -12.51
C GLN A 24 -2.81 1.62 -11.12
N VAL A 25 -2.32 0.80 -10.17
CA VAL A 25 -2.80 0.83 -8.77
C VAL A 25 -2.38 2.13 -8.07
N SER A 26 -1.18 2.63 -8.35
CA SER A 26 -0.70 3.91 -7.85
C SER A 26 0.06 4.66 -8.91
N THR A 27 -0.10 5.99 -8.93
CA THR A 27 0.58 6.91 -9.84
C THR A 27 1.82 7.57 -9.24
N SER A 28 2.04 7.39 -7.92
CA SER A 28 3.06 8.14 -7.17
C SER A 28 3.94 7.28 -6.26
N GLN A 29 3.60 6.00 -6.09
CA GLN A 29 4.34 5.08 -5.21
C GLN A 29 4.80 3.86 -6.00
N ASN A 30 6.00 3.37 -5.69
CA ASN A 30 6.50 2.11 -6.24
C ASN A 30 5.81 0.93 -5.56
N TYR A 31 5.38 -0.06 -6.35
CA TYR A 31 4.67 -1.22 -5.83
C TYR A 31 4.93 -2.50 -6.63
N ILE A 32 4.67 -3.64 -5.98
CA ILE A 32 4.50 -4.96 -6.61
C ILE A 32 3.06 -5.41 -6.33
N SER A 33 2.29 -5.70 -7.37
CA SER A 33 0.97 -6.36 -7.25
C SER A 33 1.12 -7.86 -7.54
N THR A 34 0.64 -8.68 -6.61
CA THR A 34 0.65 -10.13 -6.71
C THR A 34 -0.77 -10.65 -6.74
N ARG A 35 -1.08 -11.48 -7.73
CA ARG A 35 -2.37 -12.19 -7.83
C ARG A 35 -2.15 -13.68 -7.66
N THR A 36 -2.79 -14.26 -6.66
CA THR A 36 -2.77 -15.70 -6.37
C THR A 36 -4.14 -16.28 -6.65
N TYR A 37 -4.25 -17.17 -7.64
CA TYR A 37 -5.50 -17.89 -7.91
C TYR A 37 -5.77 -18.92 -6.82
N ILE A 38 -7.00 -18.93 -6.32
CA ILE A 38 -7.43 -19.83 -5.23
C ILE A 38 -8.37 -20.94 -5.72
N SER A 39 -8.61 -21.00 -7.02
CA SER A 39 -9.42 -22.04 -7.66
C SER A 39 -8.74 -22.53 -8.95
N PRO A 40 -8.88 -23.83 -9.30
CA PRO A 40 -8.26 -24.39 -10.50
C PRO A 40 -8.79 -23.80 -11.81
N ASP A 41 -10.01 -23.29 -11.81
CA ASP A 41 -10.66 -22.63 -12.93
C ASP A 41 -10.32 -21.13 -13.03
N HIS A 42 -9.45 -20.63 -12.15
CA HIS A 42 -9.07 -19.22 -12.03
C HIS A 42 -10.24 -18.25 -11.75
N SER A 43 -11.41 -18.74 -11.34
CA SER A 43 -12.58 -17.91 -11.02
C SER A 43 -12.42 -17.12 -9.72
N GLY A 44 -11.58 -17.59 -8.80
CA GLY A 44 -11.22 -16.90 -7.57
C GLY A 44 -9.75 -16.49 -7.55
N CYS A 45 -9.48 -15.27 -7.12
CA CYS A 45 -8.11 -14.82 -6.83
C CYS A 45 -8.04 -13.97 -5.55
N ARG A 46 -6.88 -14.02 -4.90
CA ARG A 46 -6.45 -13.05 -3.89
C ARG A 46 -5.44 -12.12 -4.50
N GLU A 47 -5.59 -10.83 -4.25
CA GLU A 47 -4.66 -9.80 -4.71
C GLU A 47 -4.01 -9.12 -3.52
N GLN A 48 -2.70 -8.88 -3.62
CA GLN A 48 -1.92 -8.19 -2.63
C GLN A 48 -1.03 -7.16 -3.32
N VAL A 49 -1.03 -5.93 -2.81
CA VAL A 49 -0.17 -4.85 -3.29
C VAL A 49 0.82 -4.51 -2.19
N VAL A 50 2.10 -4.59 -2.51
CA VAL A 50 3.19 -4.21 -1.59
C VAL A 50 3.83 -2.94 -2.10
N TYR A 51 3.82 -1.90 -1.29
CA TYR A 51 4.51 -0.63 -1.54
C TYR A 51 5.88 -0.62 -0.88
N PHE A 52 6.78 0.15 -1.49
CA PHE A 52 8.17 0.23 -1.07
C PHE A 52 8.55 1.68 -0.75
N ASP A 53 9.45 1.85 0.22
CA ASP A 53 10.07 3.14 0.47
C ASP A 53 11.17 3.47 -0.55
N GLY A 54 11.79 4.64 -0.41
CA GLY A 54 12.87 5.10 -1.31
C GLY A 54 14.14 4.26 -1.29
N LEU A 55 14.28 3.32 -0.34
CA LEU A 55 15.39 2.38 -0.24
C LEU A 55 15.01 0.97 -0.72
N GLY A 56 13.79 0.78 -1.22
CA GLY A 56 13.30 -0.52 -1.70
C GLY A 56 12.88 -1.48 -0.59
N ARG A 57 12.66 -1.00 0.64
CA ARG A 57 12.13 -1.81 1.75
C ARG A 57 10.59 -1.82 1.69
N PRO A 58 9.92 -2.95 1.94
CA PRO A 58 8.45 -3.00 2.01
C PRO A 58 7.93 -2.10 3.11
N SER A 59 7.23 -1.01 2.76
CA SER A 59 6.72 -0.03 3.72
C SER A 59 5.26 -0.28 4.06
N GLN A 60 4.45 -0.67 3.08
CA GLN A 60 3.01 -0.91 3.24
C GLN A 60 2.57 -2.14 2.47
N THR A 61 1.69 -2.95 3.07
CA THR A 61 1.06 -4.11 2.42
C THR A 61 -0.44 -3.92 2.43
N VAL A 62 -1.07 -4.08 1.27
CA VAL A 62 -2.51 -3.96 1.07
C VAL A 62 -3.05 -5.30 0.60
N ASP A 63 -3.76 -5.98 1.49
CA ASP A 63 -4.50 -7.21 1.18
C ASP A 63 -5.87 -6.83 0.62
N CYS A 64 -6.04 -7.01 -0.69
CA CYS A 64 -7.16 -6.44 -1.41
C CYS A 64 -8.45 -7.23 -1.17
N GLY A 65 -9.52 -6.54 -0.80
CA GLY A 65 -10.85 -7.11 -0.65
C GLY A 65 -11.01 -8.22 0.40
N ILE A 66 -10.09 -8.34 1.36
CA ILE A 66 -10.08 -9.45 2.34
C ILE A 66 -11.06 -9.27 3.51
N THR A 67 -11.55 -8.05 3.73
CA THR A 67 -12.51 -7.77 4.81
C THR A 67 -13.94 -8.24 4.45
N PRO A 68 -14.84 -8.44 5.44
CA PRO A 68 -16.21 -8.91 5.17
C PRO A 68 -17.01 -8.01 4.22
N ASP A 69 -16.74 -6.70 4.22
CA ASP A 69 -17.33 -5.71 3.30
C ASP A 69 -16.54 -5.53 1.99
N ARG A 70 -15.65 -6.47 1.68
CA ARG A 70 -14.76 -6.49 0.49
C ARG A 70 -13.90 -5.23 0.33
N LYS A 71 -13.50 -4.63 1.45
CA LYS A 71 -12.49 -3.57 1.52
C LYS A 71 -11.12 -4.16 1.78
N ASP A 72 -10.09 -3.34 1.56
CA ASP A 72 -8.72 -3.80 1.77
C ASP A 72 -8.31 -3.65 3.22
N LEU A 73 -7.40 -4.52 3.64
CA LEU A 73 -6.70 -4.43 4.91
C LEU A 73 -5.28 -3.93 4.64
N VAL A 74 -4.88 -2.85 5.32
CA VAL A 74 -3.59 -2.19 5.11
C VAL A 74 -2.73 -2.33 6.35
N SER A 75 -1.53 -2.86 6.18
CA SER A 75 -0.50 -2.95 7.22
C SER A 75 0.68 -2.07 6.86
N LEU A 76 1.30 -1.42 7.84
CA LEU A 76 2.42 -0.49 7.62
C LEU A 76 3.59 -0.80 8.55
N GLN A 77 4.79 -0.76 7.99
CA GLN A 77 6.06 -0.87 8.69
C GLN A 77 6.90 0.38 8.43
N GLU A 78 7.18 1.13 9.49
CA GLU A 78 8.21 2.18 9.47
C GLU A 78 9.57 1.58 9.83
N TYR A 79 10.61 2.15 9.26
CA TYR A 79 11.99 1.80 9.54
C TYR A 79 12.75 3.02 10.02
N ASP A 80 13.77 2.79 10.85
CA ASP A 80 14.73 3.82 11.19
C ASP A 80 15.76 4.03 10.05
N ASP A 81 16.63 5.01 10.26
CA ASP A 81 17.69 5.38 9.32
C ASP A 81 18.69 4.23 9.07
N GLN A 82 18.75 3.24 9.95
CA GLN A 82 19.64 2.09 9.85
C GLN A 82 18.98 0.87 9.17
N GLY A 83 17.70 0.93 8.79
CA GLY A 83 17.03 -0.25 8.19
C GLY A 83 16.27 -1.13 9.17
N ARG A 84 16.19 -0.75 10.44
CA ARG A 84 15.56 -1.58 11.48
C ARG A 84 14.10 -1.19 11.64
N LYS A 85 13.26 -2.13 12.04
CA LYS A 85 11.81 -1.93 12.22
C LYS A 85 11.55 -0.96 13.36
N LEU A 86 11.12 0.26 13.04
CA LEU A 86 10.86 1.31 14.03
C LEU A 86 9.46 1.20 14.60
N ARG A 87 8.43 1.19 13.74
CA ARG A 87 7.03 1.04 14.13
C ARG A 87 6.31 0.04 13.25
N THR A 88 5.70 -0.96 13.87
CA THR A 88 4.79 -1.88 13.21
C THR A 88 3.38 -1.48 13.58
N TRP A 89 2.63 -0.98 12.62
CA TRP A 89 1.29 -0.45 12.86
C TRP A 89 0.24 -1.55 12.93
N LEU A 90 -0.78 -1.33 13.76
CA LEU A 90 -2.01 -2.10 13.66
C LEU A 90 -2.65 -1.87 12.29
N PRO A 91 -3.29 -2.89 11.70
CA PRO A 91 -3.90 -2.74 10.39
C PRO A 91 -5.05 -1.74 10.38
N ALA A 92 -5.24 -1.08 9.23
CA ALA A 92 -6.36 -0.19 8.97
C ALA A 92 -7.17 -0.68 7.76
N LYS A 93 -8.47 -0.40 7.75
CA LYS A 93 -9.34 -0.69 6.60
C LYS A 93 -9.28 0.45 5.57
N SER A 94 -9.06 0.14 4.29
CA SER A 94 -9.03 1.14 3.21
C SER A 94 -10.37 1.25 2.46
N ALA A 95 -10.46 2.20 1.53
CA ALA A 95 -11.61 2.33 0.64
C ALA A 95 -11.70 1.23 -0.44
N GLY A 96 -10.61 0.48 -0.68
CA GLY A 96 -10.48 -0.56 -1.70
C GLY A 96 -9.43 -0.26 -2.78
N ASN A 97 -9.32 -1.20 -3.72
CA ASN A 97 -8.53 -1.13 -4.96
C ASN A 97 -7.01 -1.15 -4.81
N GLY A 98 -6.49 -1.64 -3.68
CA GLY A 98 -5.05 -1.79 -3.49
C GLY A 98 -4.32 -0.46 -3.28
N ASN A 99 -5.04 0.65 -3.10
CA ASN A 99 -4.48 1.99 -3.05
C ASN A 99 -3.56 2.20 -1.83
N TYR A 100 -2.49 3.00 -2.05
CA TYR A 100 -1.62 3.45 -0.97
C TYR A 100 -2.38 4.32 0.03
N MET A 101 -2.23 4.01 1.31
CA MET A 101 -2.81 4.76 2.42
C MET A 101 -1.76 5.69 3.05
N THR A 102 -2.11 6.95 3.25
CA THR A 102 -1.25 7.89 3.98
C THR A 102 -1.15 7.50 5.47
N LEU A 103 -0.04 7.86 6.12
CA LEU A 103 0.16 7.66 7.57
C LEU A 103 -1.02 8.18 8.41
N CYS A 104 -1.51 9.39 8.10
CA CYS A 104 -2.63 10.00 8.82
C CYS A 104 -3.92 9.18 8.69
N SER A 105 -4.24 8.72 7.47
CA SER A 105 -5.42 7.87 7.23
C SER A 105 -5.29 6.53 7.92
N LEU A 106 -4.09 5.94 7.91
CA LEU A 106 -3.80 4.67 8.56
C LEU A 106 -3.92 4.76 10.07
N GLN A 107 -3.34 5.79 10.68
CA GLN A 107 -3.46 6.06 12.12
C GLN A 107 -4.92 6.21 12.54
N ASN A 108 -5.72 7.00 11.81
CA ASN A 108 -7.13 7.18 12.12
C ASN A 108 -7.93 5.88 11.99
N GLY A 109 -7.67 5.11 10.92
CA GLY A 109 -8.34 3.83 10.69
C GLY A 109 -7.97 2.79 11.73
N ALA A 110 -6.68 2.64 12.05
CA ALA A 110 -6.18 1.71 13.04
C ALA A 110 -6.64 2.09 14.46
N SER A 111 -6.60 3.38 14.82
CA SER A 111 -7.10 3.90 16.10
C SER A 111 -8.58 3.59 16.30
N SER A 112 -9.40 3.80 15.26
CA SER A 112 -10.83 3.47 15.28
C SER A 112 -11.08 1.97 15.55
N LEU A 113 -10.28 1.09 14.95
CA LEU A 113 -10.37 -0.36 15.19
C LEU A 113 -9.82 -0.77 16.57
N ALA A 114 -8.86 -0.02 17.11
CA ALA A 114 -8.21 -0.27 18.39
C ALA A 114 -8.88 0.47 19.57
N GLY A 115 -10.17 0.83 19.45
CA GLY A 115 -10.92 1.45 20.55
C GLY A 115 -10.49 2.87 20.90
N GLY A 116 -9.89 3.61 19.94
CA GLY A 116 -9.44 4.98 20.13
C GLY A 116 -7.99 5.11 20.60
N ASP A 117 -7.17 4.06 20.48
CA ASP A 117 -5.74 4.15 20.79
C ASP A 117 -5.07 5.22 19.92
N ALA A 118 -4.47 6.23 20.56
CA ALA A 118 -3.77 7.31 19.87
C ALA A 118 -2.45 6.86 19.22
N ARG A 119 -1.91 5.71 19.63
CA ARG A 119 -0.65 5.13 19.13
C ARG A 119 -0.85 3.65 18.76
N PRO A 120 -1.65 3.37 17.72
CA PRO A 120 -2.02 2.00 17.33
C PRO A 120 -0.86 1.32 16.56
N TYR A 121 0.29 1.20 17.21
CA TYR A 121 1.51 0.60 16.67
C TYR A 121 2.40 0.08 17.80
N LEU A 122 3.18 -0.95 17.49
CA LEU A 122 4.30 -1.39 18.31
C LEU A 122 5.56 -0.63 17.86
N GLN A 123 6.13 0.20 18.74
CA GLN A 123 7.40 0.88 18.52
C GLN A 123 8.54 0.12 19.19
N THR A 124 9.62 -0.13 18.45
CA THR A 124 10.84 -0.74 18.98
C THR A 124 11.95 0.30 19.07
N THR A 125 12.58 0.41 20.23
CA THR A 125 13.77 1.23 20.46
C THR A 125 14.99 0.33 20.53
N TYR A 126 16.01 0.64 19.73
CA TYR A 126 17.26 -0.09 19.68
C TYR A 126 18.37 0.67 20.41
N GLU A 127 19.41 -0.04 20.84
CA GLU A 127 20.64 0.59 21.29
C GLU A 127 21.37 1.30 20.12
N ALA A 128 22.23 2.26 20.46
CA ALA A 128 23.07 3.00 19.52
C ALA A 128 24.27 2.16 19.06
N SER A 129 23.98 1.00 18.47
CA SER A 129 24.96 0.01 18.04
C SER A 129 24.50 -0.60 16.71
N PRO A 130 25.43 -1.04 15.84
CA PRO A 130 25.10 -1.79 14.63
C PRO A 130 24.43 -3.15 14.91
N LEU A 131 24.51 -3.63 16.15
CA LEU A 131 23.82 -4.85 16.56
C LEU A 131 22.35 -4.51 16.78
N ASN A 132 21.45 -5.15 16.03
CA ASN A 132 20.00 -4.94 16.06
C ASN A 132 19.33 -5.36 17.39
N ARG A 133 19.87 -4.92 18.54
CA ARG A 133 19.42 -5.30 19.88
C ARG A 133 18.33 -4.33 20.35
N PRO A 134 17.10 -4.82 20.58
CA PRO A 134 16.04 -4.00 21.15
C PRO A 134 16.32 -3.72 22.63
N VAL A 135 16.11 -2.47 23.05
CA VAL A 135 16.23 -2.00 24.43
C VAL A 135 14.85 -1.86 25.07
N ALA A 136 13.86 -1.41 24.31
CA ALA A 136 12.50 -1.25 24.77
C ALA A 136 11.50 -1.43 23.64
N GLN A 137 10.28 -1.81 24.00
CA GLN A 137 9.13 -1.82 23.11
C GLN A 137 7.95 -1.12 23.80
N HIS A 138 7.23 -0.30 23.04
CA HIS A 138 6.10 0.50 23.53
C HIS A 138 4.94 0.47 22.55
N GLY A 139 3.71 0.51 23.05
CA GLY A 139 2.50 0.59 22.22
C GLY A 139 1.56 -0.58 22.42
N ALA A 140 0.66 -0.75 21.44
CA ALA A 140 -0.45 -1.71 21.46
C ALA A 140 0.01 -3.18 21.56
#